data_AF-A0A4S0I2E7-F1
#
_entry.id   AF-A0A4S0I2E7-F1
#
_cell.length_a   1.000
_cell.length_b   1.000
_cell.length_c   1.000
_cell.angle_alpha   90.00
_cell.angle_beta   90.00
_cell.angle_gamma   90.00
#
_symmetry.space_group_name_H-M   'P 1'
#
loop_
_entity.id
_entity.type
_entity.pdbx_description
1 polymer ?
#
loop_
_entity_poly.entity_id
_entity_poly.type
_entity_poly.pdbx_seq_one_letter_code
_entity_poly.pdbx_strand_id
1 'polypeptide(L)'
;RQAGSSFKPYVYATAMEHGFTPNSIISGGPISWGNWSPHNYNGESAGKLPLIVAMAKSINTVPVRLAKDYLGIAPIKATAESFGVESQLEAHKT
;
A
#
# COMPACT_ATOMS: atom_id res chain seq x y z
N ARG A 1 7.59 15.79 -7.88
CA ARG A 1 6.34 15.18 -8.40
C ARG A 1 5.88 14.10 -7.44
N GLN A 2 4.57 13.91 -7.23
CA GLN A 2 4.07 12.77 -6.45
C GLN A 2 4.17 11.49 -7.30
N ALA A 3 4.55 10.37 -6.69
CA ALA A 3 4.74 9.09 -7.38
C ALA A 3 3.41 8.39 -7.74
N GLY A 4 2.32 8.69 -7.04
CA GLY A 4 1.01 8.06 -7.25
C GLY A 4 1.06 6.53 -7.10
N SER A 5 0.30 5.81 -7.92
CA SER A 5 0.26 4.33 -7.88
C SER A 5 1.61 3.66 -8.13
N SER A 6 2.58 4.35 -8.72
CA SER A 6 3.93 3.83 -8.93
C SER A 6 4.71 3.62 -7.63
N PHE A 7 4.21 4.13 -6.48
CA PHE A 7 4.81 3.88 -5.17
C PHE A 7 4.36 2.55 -4.52
N LYS A 8 3.24 1.97 -4.98
CA LYS A 8 2.68 0.75 -4.40
C LYS A 8 3.64 -0.45 -4.37
N PRO A 9 4.51 -0.68 -5.37
CA PRO A 9 5.46 -1.78 -5.34
C PRO A 9 6.33 -1.81 -4.08
N TYR A 10 6.77 -0.66 -3.55
CA TYR A 10 7.57 -0.61 -2.32
C TYR A 10 6.78 -1.11 -1.11
N VAL A 11 5.49 -0.79 -1.04
CA VAL A 11 4.60 -1.27 0.03
C VAL A 11 4.41 -2.79 -0.04
N TYR A 12 4.19 -3.33 -1.25
CA TYR A 12 4.05 -4.77 -1.45
C TYR A 12 5.35 -5.53 -1.18
N ALA A 13 6.50 -4.99 -1.61
CA ALA A 13 7.81 -5.56 -1.30
C ALA A 13 8.05 -5.60 0.22
N THR A 14 7.79 -4.49 0.91
CA THR A 14 7.89 -4.43 2.38
C THR A 14 6.96 -5.47 3.04
N ALA A 15 5.72 -5.61 2.55
CA ALA A 15 4.80 -6.61 3.06
C ALA A 15 5.35 -8.03 2.91
N MET A 16 5.96 -8.36 1.76
CA MET A 16 6.53 -9.68 1.51
C MET A 16 7.74 -9.98 2.39
N GLU A 17 8.62 -8.99 2.60
CA GLU A 17 9.72 -9.09 3.58
C GLU A 17 9.22 -9.33 5.01
N HIS A 18 8.00 -8.88 5.33
CA HIS A 18 7.34 -9.10 6.62
C HIS A 18 6.43 -10.35 6.64
N GLY A 19 6.63 -11.30 5.74
CA GLY A 19 5.99 -12.62 5.76
C GLY A 19 4.65 -12.71 5.03
N PHE A 20 4.22 -11.65 4.32
CA PHE A 20 3.11 -11.79 3.39
C PHE A 20 3.54 -12.57 2.14
N THR A 21 2.64 -13.37 1.60
CA THR A 21 2.86 -14.11 0.35
C THR A 21 1.92 -13.57 -0.73
N PRO A 22 2.18 -13.85 -2.02
CA PRO A 22 1.25 -13.53 -3.10
C PRO A 22 -0.20 -14.03 -2.86
N ASN A 23 -0.34 -15.13 -2.11
CA ASN A 23 -1.63 -15.76 -1.78
C ASN A 23 -2.25 -15.23 -0.48
N SER A 24 -1.54 -14.38 0.28
CA SER A 24 -2.10 -13.78 1.50
C SER A 24 -3.36 -12.98 1.16
N ILE A 25 -4.44 -13.27 1.88
CA ILE A 25 -5.73 -12.63 1.66
C ILE A 25 -5.77 -11.30 2.41
N ILE A 26 -6.14 -10.23 1.71
CA ILE A 26 -6.27 -8.89 2.27
C ILE A 26 -7.59 -8.25 1.85
N SER A 27 -8.11 -7.36 2.70
CA SER A 27 -9.32 -6.59 2.38
C SER A 27 -8.99 -5.40 1.47
N GLY A 28 -9.58 -5.38 0.28
CA GLY A 28 -9.64 -4.23 -0.62
C GLY A 28 -10.89 -3.37 -0.42
N GLY A 29 -11.60 -3.54 0.70
CA GLY A 29 -12.72 -2.69 1.09
C GLY A 29 -12.31 -1.34 1.69
N PRO A 30 -13.29 -0.48 2.02
CA PRO A 30 -13.05 0.85 2.57
C PRO A 30 -12.10 0.86 3.77
N ILE A 31 -11.30 1.90 3.87
CA ILE A 31 -10.37 2.15 4.99
C ILE A 31 -10.24 3.64 5.22
N SER A 32 -10.06 4.03 6.48
CA SER A 32 -9.77 5.40 6.88
C SER A 32 -8.48 5.43 7.71
N TRP A 33 -7.68 6.47 7.51
CA TRP A 33 -6.51 6.78 8.32
C TRP A 33 -6.61 8.24 8.78
N GLY A 34 -7.04 8.43 10.03
CA GLY A 34 -7.44 9.75 10.51
C GLY A 34 -8.63 10.27 9.71
N ASN A 35 -8.54 11.52 9.23
CA ASN A 35 -9.60 12.17 8.46
C ASN A 35 -9.55 11.85 6.96
N TRP A 36 -8.62 11.01 6.53
CA TRP A 36 -8.44 10.64 5.13
C TRP A 36 -9.02 9.25 4.85
N SER A 37 -9.79 9.14 3.77
CA SER A 37 -10.42 7.89 3.33
C SER A 37 -10.21 7.70 1.82
N PRO A 38 -9.21 6.88 1.40
CA PRO A 38 -8.97 6.59 0.00
C PRO A 38 -10.09 5.77 -0.62
N HIS A 39 -10.39 6.05 -1.89
CA HIS A 39 -11.38 5.31 -2.67
C HIS A 39 -10.70 4.57 -3.83
N ASN A 40 -11.24 3.41 -4.19
CA ASN A 40 -10.85 2.72 -5.41
C ASN A 40 -11.41 3.47 -6.63
N TYR A 41 -10.75 3.36 -7.79
CA TYR A 41 -11.13 4.09 -9.01
C TYR A 41 -12.60 3.90 -9.42
N ASN A 42 -13.15 2.71 -9.16
CA ASN A 42 -14.52 2.35 -9.54
C ASN A 42 -15.55 2.66 -8.42
N GLY A 43 -15.13 3.25 -7.30
CA GLY A 43 -15.98 3.45 -6.10
C GLY A 43 -16.36 2.16 -5.36
N GLU A 44 -16.22 1.00 -5.99
CA GLU A 44 -16.59 -0.29 -5.43
C GLU A 44 -15.50 -0.89 -4.51
N SER A 45 -15.97 -1.59 -3.48
CA SER A 45 -15.14 -2.43 -2.62
C SER A 45 -14.61 -3.62 -3.43
N ALA A 46 -13.30 -3.86 -3.40
CA ALA A 46 -12.71 -5.03 -4.07
C ALA A 46 -12.90 -6.35 -3.28
N GLY A 47 -13.58 -6.30 -2.13
CA GLY A 47 -13.78 -7.47 -1.25
C GLY A 47 -12.48 -7.97 -0.63
N LYS A 48 -12.46 -9.24 -0.20
CA LYS A 48 -11.23 -9.93 0.21
C LYS A 48 -10.62 -10.60 -1.01
N LEU A 49 -9.34 -10.37 -1.26
CA LEU A 49 -8.63 -10.87 -2.43
C LEU A 49 -7.18 -11.21 -2.11
N PRO A 50 -6.53 -12.10 -2.89
CA PRO A 50 -5.09 -12.34 -2.76
C PRO A 50 -4.28 -11.09 -3.04
N LEU A 51 -3.15 -10.95 -2.35
CA LEU A 51 -2.24 -9.81 -2.47
C LEU A 51 -1.77 -9.58 -3.91
N ILE A 52 -1.51 -10.66 -4.66
CA ILE A 52 -1.12 -10.58 -6.08
C ILE A 52 -2.22 -9.96 -6.95
N VAL A 53 -3.50 -10.24 -6.66
CA VAL A 53 -4.62 -9.66 -7.39
C VAL A 53 -4.77 -8.18 -7.04
N ALA A 54 -4.59 -7.82 -5.77
CA ALA A 54 -4.63 -6.42 -5.34
C ALA A 54 -3.54 -5.57 -6.01
N MET A 55 -2.33 -6.12 -6.12
CA MET A 55 -1.21 -5.49 -6.82
C MET A 55 -1.51 -5.35 -8.32
N ALA A 56 -1.94 -6.43 -8.99
CA ALA A 56 -2.22 -6.44 -10.42
C ALA A 56 -3.36 -5.47 -10.80
N LYS A 57 -4.41 -5.39 -9.98
CA LYS A 57 -5.54 -4.46 -10.19
C LYS A 57 -5.29 -3.05 -9.63
N SER A 58 -4.11 -2.81 -9.05
CA SER A 58 -3.75 -1.53 -8.43
C SER A 58 -4.81 -1.01 -7.45
N ILE A 59 -5.34 -1.89 -6.59
CA ILE A 59 -6.37 -1.50 -5.60
C ILE A 59 -5.79 -0.46 -4.64
N ASN A 60 -6.44 0.70 -4.50
CA ASN A 60 -5.89 1.85 -3.76
C ASN A 60 -5.93 1.64 -2.24
N THR A 61 -6.95 0.95 -1.74
CA THR A 61 -7.15 0.73 -0.31
C THR A 61 -6.15 -0.27 0.28
N VAL A 62 -5.59 -1.18 -0.52
CA VAL A 62 -4.72 -2.26 -0.03
C VAL A 62 -3.36 -1.76 0.46
N PRO A 63 -2.59 -0.94 -0.29
CA PRO A 63 -1.33 -0.36 0.20
C PRO A 63 -1.53 0.46 1.48
N VAL A 64 -2.63 1.20 1.58
CA VAL A 64 -2.98 1.97 2.78
C VAL A 64 -3.25 1.05 3.96
N ARG A 65 -3.95 -0.05 3.72
CA ARG A 65 -4.21 -1.08 4.75
C ARG A 65 -2.93 -1.75 5.22
N LEU A 66 -2.04 -2.12 4.31
CA LEU A 66 -0.72 -2.69 4.64
C LEU A 66 0.08 -1.74 5.52
N ALA A 67 0.17 -0.46 5.11
CA ALA A 67 0.88 0.55 5.87
C ALA A 67 0.26 0.81 7.25
N LYS A 68 -1.06 0.94 7.34
CA LYS A 68 -1.76 1.28 8.59
C LYS A 68 -1.84 0.13 9.58
N ASP A 69 -2.22 -1.06 9.11
CA ASP A 69 -2.62 -2.16 9.99
C ASP A 69 -1.48 -3.17 10.25
N TYR A 70 -0.41 -3.18 9.43
CA TYR A 70 0.60 -4.24 9.49
C TYR A 70 2.06 -3.76 9.54
N LEU A 71 2.42 -2.70 8.80
CA LEU A 71 3.84 -2.35 8.58
C LEU A 71 4.27 -1.06 9.29
N GLY A 72 3.41 -0.04 9.31
CA GLY A 72 3.82 1.34 9.57
C GLY A 72 4.57 1.98 8.39
N ILE A 73 4.84 3.28 8.52
CA ILE A 73 5.46 4.09 7.44
C ILE A 73 6.97 3.86 7.37
N ALA A 74 7.64 3.69 8.53
CA ALA A 74 9.10 3.63 8.59
C ALA A 74 9.72 2.48 7.80
N PRO A 75 9.21 1.22 7.87
CA PRO A 75 9.74 0.13 7.06
C PRO A 75 9.56 0.36 5.56
N ILE A 76 8.39 0.88 5.16
CA ILE A 76 8.10 1.20 3.75
C ILE A 76 9.06 2.27 3.21
N LYS A 77 9.34 3.29 4.02
CA LYS A 77 10.30 4.34 3.68
C LYS A 77 11.70 3.75 3.49
N ALA A 78 12.16 2.91 4.41
CA ALA A 78 13.47 2.26 4.32
C ALA A 78 13.58 1.38 3.06
N THR A 79 12.53 0.63 2.70
CA THR A 79 12.48 -0.15 1.46
C THR A 79 12.58 0.76 0.23
N ALA A 80 11.83 1.87 0.18
CA ALA A 80 11.91 2.81 -0.94
C ALA A 80 13.31 3.44 -1.07
N GLU A 81 13.93 3.86 0.04
CA GLU A 81 15.31 4.39 0.06
C GLU A 81 16.32 3.34 -0.41
N SER A 82 16.17 2.08 0.01
CA SER A 82 17.04 0.98 -0.43
C SER A 82 16.97 0.70 -1.93
N PHE A 83 15.87 1.09 -2.59
CA PHE A 83 15.66 0.95 -4.03
C PHE A 83 16.14 2.21 -4.80
N GLY A 84 16.78 3.16 -4.11
CA GLY A 84 17.33 4.37 -4.71
C GLY A 84 16.36 5.55 -4.79
N VAL A 85 15.28 5.55 -4.01
CA VAL A 85 14.40 6.73 -3.90
C VAL A 85 15.09 7.78 -3.03
N GLU A 86 15.73 8.75 -3.67
CA GLU A 86 16.49 9.83 -3.00
C GLU A 86 15.61 11.04 -2.62
N SER A 87 14.40 11.13 -3.17
CA SER A 87 13.48 12.24 -2.86
C SER A 87 12.97 12.14 -1.43
N GLN A 88 12.91 13.26 -0.72
CA GLN A 88 12.34 13.32 0.63
C GLN A 88 10.92 12.73 0.68
N LEU A 89 10.78 11.63 1.43
CA LEU A 89 9.51 10.94 1.63
C LEU A 89 8.80 11.54 2.86
N GLU A 90 7.75 12.31 2.60
CA GLU A 90 6.92 12.93 3.63
C GLU A 90 5.98 11.91 4.26
N ALA A 91 6.04 11.76 5.59
CA ALA A 91 5.21 10.81 6.33
C ALA A 91 3.74 11.26 6.52
N HIS A 92 3.40 12.50 6.13
CA HIS A 92 2.16 13.17 6.56
C HIS A 92 1.23 13.60 5.42
N LYS A 93 1.52 13.24 4.16
CA LYS A 93 0.66 13.57 3.00
C LYS A 93 0.58 12.38 2.05
N THR A 94 -0.47 11.57 2.21
CA THR A 94 -0.93 10.63 1.19
C THR A 94 -2.42 10.82 1.01
#